data_AF-A0A2E9U5H1-F1
#
_entry.id   AF-A0A2E9U5H1-F1
#
_cell.length_a   1.000
_cell.length_b   1.000
_cell.length_c   1.000
_cell.angle_alpha   90.00
_cell.angle_beta   90.00
_cell.angle_gamma   90.00
#
_symmetry.space_group_name_H-M   'P 1'
#
loop_
_entity.id
_entity.type
_entity.pdbx_description
1 polymer ?
#
loop_
_entity_poly.entity_id
_entity_poly.type
_entity_poly.pdbx_seq_one_letter_code
_entity_poly.pdbx_strand_id
1 'polypeptide(L)' 'MSKIHTRIKRKLRMFGIRNNSRKKRPKTFKSEEAAKKYAETKGIKNYKLVDLQELNPNKCKIKIVVS' A
#
# COMPACT_ATOMS: atom_id res chain seq x y z
N MET A 1 42.43 3.41 -4.90
CA MET A 1 41.15 2.84 -5.38
C MET A 1 40.79 3.46 -6.72
N SER A 2 40.67 2.68 -7.79
CA SER A 2 40.24 3.19 -9.09
C SER A 2 38.77 3.62 -9.03
N LYS A 3 38.45 4.78 -9.61
CA LYS A 3 37.06 5.25 -9.70
C LYS A 3 36.33 4.41 -10.76
N ILE A 4 35.50 3.47 -10.32
CA ILE A 4 34.66 2.68 -11.23
C ILE A 4 33.60 3.61 -11.87
N HIS A 5 33.47 3.54 -13.19
CA HIS A 5 32.49 4.31 -13.94
C HIS A 5 31.05 3.96 -13.51
N THR A 6 30.16 4.95 -13.44
CA THR A 6 28.78 4.80 -12.96
C THR A 6 27.98 3.78 -13.77
N ARG A 7 28.25 3.66 -15.07
CA ARG A 7 27.64 2.67 -15.98
C ARG A 7 27.97 1.23 -15.57
N ILE A 8 29.22 0.97 -15.17
CA ILE A 8 29.66 -0.34 -14.69
C ILE A 8 28.97 -0.66 -13.35
N LYS A 9 28.87 0.31 -12.44
CA LYS A 9 28.15 0.15 -11.15
C LYS A 9 26.67 -0.21 -11.35
N ARG A 10 25.99 0.35 -12.35
CA ARG A 10 24.60 -0.01 -12.70
C ARG A 10 24.50 -1.42 -13.27
N LYS A 11 25.38 -1.81 -14.20
CA LYS A 11 25.40 -3.16 -14.79
C LYS A 11 25.62 -4.23 -13.73
N LEU A 12 26.54 -3.98 -12.79
CA LEU A 12 26.86 -4.89 -11.69
C LEU A 12 25.86 -4.86 -10.53
N ARG A 13 24.76 -4.08 -10.61
CA ARG A 13 23.80 -3.89 -9.50
C ARG A 13 24.46 -3.53 -8.16
N MET A 14 25.59 -2.83 -8.22
CA MET A 14 26.36 -2.41 -7.04
C MET A 14 25.65 -1.33 -6.22
N PHE A 15 24.65 -0.67 -6.81
CA PHE A 15 23.65 0.05 -6.05
C PHE A 15 22.77 -1.00 -5.39
N GLY A 16 23.12 -1.34 -4.14
CA GLY A 16 22.55 -2.46 -3.40
C GLY A 16 21.04 -2.59 -3.59
N ILE A 17 20.58 -3.84 -3.73
CA ILE A 17 19.17 -4.20 -3.70
C ILE A 17 18.60 -3.55 -2.44
N ARG A 18 17.85 -2.46 -2.60
CA ARG A 18 17.19 -1.81 -1.47
C ARG A 18 16.16 -2.82 -0.99
N ASN A 19 16.50 -3.57 0.06
CA ASN A 19 15.56 -4.45 0.76
C ASN A 19 14.44 -3.56 1.27
N ASN A 20 13.37 -3.49 0.49
CA ASN A 20 12.21 -2.67 0.78
C ASN A 20 11.36 -3.43 1.81
N SER A 21 11.87 -3.56 3.04
CA SER A 21 11.22 -4.21 4.19
C SER A 21 10.04 -3.40 4.73
N ARG A 22 9.31 -2.72 3.85
CA ARG A 22 8.13 -1.94 4.26
C ARG A 22 7.07 -2.92 4.77
N LYS A 23 6.61 -2.66 6.00
CA LYS A 23 5.45 -3.36 6.57
C LYS A 23 4.28 -3.27 5.58
N LYS A 24 3.61 -4.41 5.33
CA LYS A 24 2.41 -4.44 4.48
C LYS A 24 1.35 -3.55 5.12
N ARG A 25 0.92 -2.51 4.40
CA ARG A 25 -0.14 -1.61 4.85
C ARG A 25 -1.51 -2.20 4.51
N PRO A 26 -2.53 -1.97 5.35
CA PRO A 26 -3.90 -2.38 5.07
C PRO A 26 -4.41 -1.70 3.80
N LYS A 27 -5.28 -2.40 3.06
CA LYS A 27 -5.89 -1.89 1.82
C LYS A 27 -6.90 -0.79 2.14
N THR A 28 -6.94 0.23 1.29
CA THR A 28 -7.94 1.30 1.35
C THR A 28 -8.67 1.42 0.02
N PHE A 29 -9.92 1.87 0.05
CA PHE A 29 -10.86 1.90 -1.07
C PHE A 29 -11.36 3.32 -1.32
N LYS A 30 -11.79 3.58 -2.55
CA LYS A 30 -12.37 4.86 -2.96
C LYS A 30 -13.89 4.93 -2.75
N SER A 31 -14.56 3.80 -2.64
CA SER A 31 -16.01 3.69 -2.46
C SER A 31 -16.36 2.60 -1.46
N GLU A 32 -17.51 2.75 -0.80
CA GLU A 32 -18.00 1.76 0.17
C GLU A 32 -18.33 0.43 -0.50
N GLU A 33 -18.95 0.47 -1.68
CA GLU A 33 -19.28 -0.73 -2.45
C GLU A 33 -18.05 -1.59 -2.75
N ALA A 34 -16.93 -0.96 -3.12
CA ALA A 34 -15.68 -1.65 -3.38
C ALA A 34 -15.10 -2.27 -2.10
N ALA A 35 -15.25 -1.60 -0.96
CA ALA A 35 -14.85 -2.13 0.33
C ALA A 35 -15.72 -3.34 0.74
N LYS A 36 -17.04 -3.27 0.55
CA LYS A 36 -17.99 -4.37 0.85
C LYS A 36 -17.72 -5.60 -0.02
N LYS A 37 -17.61 -5.43 -1.34
CA LYS A 37 -17.22 -6.53 -2.26
C LYS A 37 -15.89 -7.17 -1.86
N TYR A 38 -14.93 -6.36 -1.43
CA TYR A 38 -13.65 -6.90 -0.94
C TYR A 38 -13.83 -7.70 0.36
N ALA A 39 -14.61 -7.20 1.31
CA ALA A 39 -14.90 -7.93 2.55
C ALA A 39 -15.59 -9.27 2.27
N GLU A 40 -16.57 -9.30 1.36
CA GLU A 40 -17.29 -10.51 0.93
C GLU A 40 -16.35 -11.53 0.28
N THR A 41 -15.53 -11.11 -0.69
CA THR A 41 -14.55 -12.00 -1.34
C THR A 41 -13.49 -12.54 -0.38
N LYS A 42 -13.27 -11.86 0.75
CA LYS A 42 -12.37 -12.29 1.82
C LYS A 42 -13.08 -13.02 2.96
N GLY A 43 -14.40 -13.15 2.94
CA GLY A 43 -15.19 -13.79 4.00
C GLY A 43 -15.20 -13.01 5.32
N ILE A 44 -14.93 -11.71 5.30
CA ILE A 44 -14.91 -10.86 6.50
C ILE A 44 -16.34 -10.45 6.81
N LYS A 45 -16.94 -11.00 7.88
CA LYS A 45 -18.33 -10.71 8.28
C LYS A 45 -18.43 -9.56 9.28
N ASN A 46 -17.52 -9.50 10.25
CA ASN A 46 -17.50 -8.47 11.28
C ASN A 46 -16.45 -7.42 10.94
N TYR A 47 -16.88 -6.35 10.27
CA TYR A 47 -16.00 -5.24 9.95
C TYR A 47 -16.70 -3.89 10.08
N LYS A 48 -15.91 -2.87 10.35
CA LYS A 48 -16.31 -1.46 10.33
C LYS A 48 -15.65 -0.77 9.15
N LEU A 49 -16.42 0.05 8.45
CA LEU A 49 -15.89 0.96 7.43
C LEU A 49 -15.54 2.27 8.13
N VAL A 50 -14.28 2.68 8.02
CA VAL A 50 -13.76 3.94 8.57
C VAL A 50 -13.24 4.78 7.43
N ASP A 51 -13.75 6.00 7.27
CA ASP A 51 -13.15 6.95 6.35
C ASP A 51 -11.95 7.62 7.01
N LEU A 52 -10.80 7.62 6.32
CA LEU A 52 -9.58 8.23 6.81
C LEU A 52 -9.47 9.72 6.41
N GLN A 53 -10.37 10.21 5.57
CA GLN A 53 -10.34 11.55 5.00
C GLN A 53 -11.64 12.32 5.20
N GLU A 54 -12.29 12.15 6.36
CA GLU A 54 -13.53 12.85 6.75
C GLU A 54 -13.45 14.38 6.56
N LEU A 55 -12.27 14.98 6.76
CA LEU A 55 -12.02 16.42 6.61
C LEU A 55 -11.83 16.90 5.17
N ASN A 56 -11.74 15.99 4.18
CA ASN A 56 -11.50 16.33 2.78
C ASN A 56 -12.60 15.76 1.88
N PRO A 57 -13.66 16.54 1.56
CA PRO A 57 -14.82 16.03 0.82
C PRO A 57 -14.50 15.53 -0.60
N ASN A 58 -13.37 15.98 -1.18
CA ASN A 58 -12.94 15.59 -2.52
C ASN A 58 -12.16 14.27 -2.58
N LYS A 59 -11.84 13.65 -1.43
CA LYS A 59 -11.00 12.45 -1.38
C LYS A 59 -11.61 11.42 -0.43
N CYS A 60 -12.14 10.34 -1.00
CA CYS A 60 -12.65 9.22 -0.23
C CYS A 60 -11.54 8.19 0.00
N LYS A 61 -11.30 7.83 1.26
CA LYS A 61 -10.31 6.80 1.61
C LYS A 61 -10.82 5.91 2.73
N ILE A 62 -11.62 4.94 2.33
CA ILE A 62 -12.30 4.00 3.22
C ILE A 62 -11.36 2.85 3.56
N LYS A 63 -11.29 2.52 4.85
CA LYS A 63 -10.53 1.40 5.38
C LYS A 63 -11.49 0.43 6.07
N ILE A 64 -11.27 -0.86 5.83
CA ILE A 64 -11.96 -1.94 6.55
C ILE A 64 -11.17 -2.21 7.83
N VAL A 65 -11.83 -2.08 8.98
CA VAL A 65 -11.29 -2.45 10.29
C VAL A 65 -12.07 -3.67 10.76
N VAL A 66 -11.40 -4.83 10.81
CA VAL A 66 -11.97 -6.05 11.38
C VAL A 66 -12.18 -5.81 12.88
N SER A 67 -13.39 -6.07 13.38
CA SER A 67 -13.70 -6.02 14.81
C SER A 67 -13.58 -7.40 15.43
#